data_AF-A0A0Q1HDA0-F1
#
_entry.id   AF-A0A0Q1HDA0-F1
#
_cell.length_a   1.000
_cell.length_b   1.000
_cell.length_c   1.000
_cell.angle_alpha   90.00
_cell.angle_beta   90.00
_cell.angle_gamma   90.00
#
_symmetry.space_group_name_H-M   'P 1'
#
loop_
_entity.id
_entity.type
_entity.pdbx_description
1 polymer ?
#
loop_
_entity_poly.entity_id
_entity_poly.type
_entity_poly.pdbx_seq_one_letter_code
_entity_poly.pdbx_strand_id
1 'polypeptide(L)'
;MSEFFKAELKDRFLEYALERSDYFEIQSLYDEYLRPNYSLQFVEKLIKEIRGYDDSLLDIMSGNGAEIFMMASTPSTQDFLNEGGFMGMFVKEEEKWDTFVEQLSSTRKLANGKKTNQGRTGRTSRGREKTMLFTLIFAVAISFLFTLFSILKGIFFDSNAVSKSDLEEKLYQMQLQNAHKEELLRTEIKELKSQIKARDSASSKGN
;
A
#
# COMPACT_ATOMS: atom_id res chain seq x y z
N MET A 1 -4.30 14.56 4.36
CA MET A 1 -5.11 14.19 5.54
C MET A 1 -4.14 14.08 6.70
N SER A 2 -4.45 14.60 7.88
CA SER A 2 -3.55 14.49 9.04
C SER A 2 -3.44 13.01 9.46
N GLU A 3 -2.25 12.53 9.80
CA GLU A 3 -2.05 11.16 10.30
C GLU A 3 -2.79 10.95 11.63
N PHE A 4 -2.95 11.99 12.43
CA PHE A 4 -3.82 11.99 13.62
C PHE A 4 -5.26 11.61 13.29
N PHE A 5 -5.84 12.26 12.28
CA PHE A 5 -7.23 12.00 11.88
C PHE A 5 -7.40 10.57 11.32
N LYS A 6 -6.36 10.06 10.67
CA LYS A 6 -6.33 8.68 10.20
C LYS A 6 -6.28 7.68 11.36
N ALA A 7 -5.56 8.01 12.43
CA ALA A 7 -5.53 7.22 13.66
C ALA A 7 -6.90 7.24 14.37
N GLU A 8 -7.52 8.41 14.51
CA GLU A 8 -8.87 8.56 15.07
C GLU A 8 -9.89 7.72 14.27
N LEU A 9 -9.80 7.74 12.94
CA LEU A 9 -10.73 7.00 12.09
C LEU A 9 -10.54 5.48 12.20
N LYS A 10 -9.31 5.01 12.44
CA LYS A 10 -9.04 3.60 12.74
C LYS A 10 -9.67 3.18 14.06
N ASP A 11 -9.55 3.99 15.10
CA ASP A 11 -10.13 3.70 16.40
C ASP A 11 -11.66 3.63 16.33
N ARG A 12 -12.29 4.59 15.66
CA ARG A 12 -13.74 4.58 15.43
C ARG A 12 -14.23 3.35 14.66
N PHE A 13 -13.43 2.84 13.73
CA PHE A 13 -13.77 1.60 13.02
C PHE A 13 -13.67 0.38 13.90
N LEU A 14 -12.65 0.33 14.75
CA LEU A 14 -12.53 -0.75 15.73
C LEU A 14 -13.68 -0.70 16.74
N GLU A 15 -14.06 0.49 17.23
CA GLU A 15 -15.23 0.68 18.09
C GLU A 15 -16.51 0.20 17.42
N TYR A 16 -16.74 0.62 16.17
CA TYR A 16 -17.91 0.19 15.39
C TYR A 16 -17.91 -1.33 15.18
N ALA A 17 -16.75 -1.93 14.91
CA ALA A 17 -16.64 -3.39 14.77
C ALA A 17 -16.87 -4.12 16.11
N LEU A 18 -16.66 -3.45 17.24
CA LEU A 18 -16.84 -3.99 18.59
C LEU A 18 -18.30 -3.95 19.04
N GLU A 19 -19.01 -2.88 18.67
CA GLU A 19 -20.46 -2.77 18.89
C GLU A 19 -21.26 -3.83 18.12
N ARG A 20 -20.68 -4.38 17.05
CA ARG A 20 -21.27 -5.45 16.24
C ARG A 20 -20.75 -6.81 16.66
N SER A 21 -21.68 -7.72 16.95
CA SER A 21 -21.37 -9.13 17.25
C SER A 21 -21.32 -10.03 16.00
N ASP A 22 -21.66 -9.48 14.83
CA ASP A 22 -21.76 -10.19 13.56
C ASP A 22 -20.68 -9.76 12.57
N TYR A 23 -20.34 -10.66 11.64
CA TYR A 23 -19.52 -10.30 10.49
C TYR A 23 -20.30 -9.35 9.58
N PHE A 24 -19.69 -8.23 9.21
CA PHE A 24 -20.34 -7.23 8.35
C PHE A 24 -19.45 -6.81 7.18
N GLU A 25 -20.06 -6.37 6.09
CA GLU A 25 -19.36 -5.99 4.86
C GLU A 25 -18.65 -4.62 5.00
N ILE A 26 -17.45 -4.49 4.41
CA ILE A 26 -16.74 -3.20 4.28
C ILE A 26 -17.63 -2.11 3.68
N GLN A 27 -18.53 -2.47 2.75
CA GLN A 27 -19.43 -1.51 2.12
C GLN A 27 -20.41 -0.87 3.12
N SER A 28 -20.85 -1.60 4.14
CA SER A 28 -21.69 -1.04 5.22
C SER A 28 -20.93 0.03 6.00
N LEU A 29 -19.65 -0.23 6.28
CA LEU A 29 -18.77 0.69 6.99
C LEU A 29 -18.49 1.96 6.16
N TYR A 30 -18.37 1.81 4.83
CA TYR A 30 -18.29 2.93 3.91
C TYR A 30 -19.58 3.77 3.87
N ASP A 31 -20.73 3.11 3.76
CA ASP A 31 -22.03 3.76 3.58
C ASP A 31 -22.51 4.48 4.84
N GLU A 32 -22.22 3.93 6.03
CA GLU A 32 -22.66 4.50 7.30
C GLU A 32 -21.70 5.58 7.84
N TYR A 33 -20.39 5.42 7.67
CA TYR A 33 -19.41 6.22 8.42
C TYR A 33 -18.60 7.20 7.56
N LEU A 34 -18.54 7.00 6.24
CA LEU A 34 -17.56 7.67 5.39
C LEU A 34 -18.14 8.42 4.19
N ARG A 35 -19.39 8.14 3.81
CA ARG A 35 -20.06 8.82 2.72
C ARG A 35 -20.45 10.25 3.16
N PRO A 36 -20.23 11.30 2.34
CA PRO A 36 -19.64 11.30 1.00
C PRO A 36 -18.14 11.65 0.96
N ASN A 37 -17.50 11.82 2.12
CA ASN A 37 -16.20 12.49 2.21
C ASN A 37 -15.00 11.60 1.83
N TYR A 38 -15.17 10.28 1.81
CA TYR A 38 -14.11 9.33 1.47
C TYR A 38 -14.56 8.35 0.38
N SER A 39 -13.62 7.54 -0.12
CA SER A 39 -13.87 6.51 -1.14
C SER A 39 -13.81 5.11 -0.54
N LEU A 40 -14.45 4.13 -1.20
CA LEU A 40 -14.40 2.72 -0.77
C LEU A 40 -12.94 2.19 -0.69
N GLN A 41 -12.09 2.60 -1.64
CA GLN A 41 -10.66 2.27 -1.64
C GLN A 41 -9.91 2.78 -0.41
N PHE A 42 -10.35 3.91 0.16
CA PHE A 42 -9.75 4.44 1.37
C PHE A 42 -10.03 3.54 2.57
N VAL A 43 -11.22 2.94 2.64
CA VAL A 43 -11.62 2.00 3.68
C VAL A 43 -10.79 0.72 3.61
N GLU A 44 -10.67 0.15 2.41
CA GLU A 44 -9.84 -1.03 2.17
C GLU A 44 -8.38 -0.79 2.57
N LYS A 45 -7.84 0.38 2.22
CA LYS A 45 -6.48 0.76 2.62
C LYS A 45 -6.35 0.85 4.13
N LEU A 46 -7.32 1.45 4.80
CA LEU A 46 -7.28 1.65 6.23
C LEU A 46 -7.40 0.34 7.01
N ILE A 47 -8.25 -0.58 6.55
CA ILE A 47 -8.34 -1.94 7.10
C ILE A 47 -7.02 -2.71 6.91
N LYS A 48 -6.41 -2.61 5.72
CA LYS A 48 -5.08 -3.19 5.48
C LYS A 48 -4.02 -2.62 6.42
N GLU A 49 -4.11 -1.33 6.76
CA GLU A 49 -3.18 -0.72 7.71
C GLU A 49 -3.42 -1.14 9.16
N ILE A 50 -4.68 -1.34 9.58
CA ILE A 50 -4.98 -1.89 10.91
C ILE A 50 -4.40 -3.30 11.01
N ARG A 51 -4.64 -4.14 10.00
CA ARG A 51 -4.10 -5.50 9.94
C ARG A 51 -2.58 -5.56 9.85
N GLY A 52 -1.99 -4.64 9.08
CA GLY A 52 -0.55 -4.51 8.99
C GLY A 52 0.11 -4.13 10.31
N TYR A 53 -0.65 -3.57 11.25
CA TYR A 53 -0.20 -3.34 12.62
C TYR A 53 -0.38 -4.59 13.48
N ASP A 54 -1.59 -5.12 13.55
CA ASP A 54 -1.88 -6.37 14.24
C ASP A 54 -3.10 -7.08 13.59
N ASP A 55 -2.85 -8.26 13.05
CA ASP A 55 -3.87 -9.13 12.47
C ASP A 55 -4.87 -9.65 13.51
N SER A 56 -4.53 -9.58 14.80
CA SER A 56 -5.43 -9.99 15.88
C SER A 56 -6.57 -9.01 16.11
N LEU A 57 -6.48 -7.75 15.67
CA LEU A 57 -7.45 -6.70 16.00
C LEU A 57 -8.75 -6.78 15.19
N LEU A 58 -8.74 -7.45 14.04
CA LEU A 58 -9.89 -7.59 13.15
C LEU A 58 -9.83 -8.96 12.48
N ASP A 59 -10.90 -9.72 12.64
CA ASP A 59 -11.07 -10.93 11.84
C ASP A 59 -11.69 -10.59 10.48
N ILE A 60 -11.11 -11.12 9.41
CA ILE A 60 -11.57 -10.88 8.04
C ILE A 60 -11.74 -12.21 7.33
N MET A 61 -12.97 -12.51 6.94
CA MET A 61 -13.26 -13.59 6.00
C MET A 61 -13.23 -13.03 4.58
N SER A 62 -12.41 -13.61 3.71
CA SER A 62 -12.37 -13.30 2.28
C SER A 62 -12.99 -14.44 1.47
N GLY A 63 -14.15 -14.21 0.85
CA GLY A 63 -14.73 -15.11 -0.15
C GLY A 63 -14.26 -14.76 -1.56
N ASN A 64 -13.77 -15.76 -2.32
CA ASN A 64 -13.43 -15.73 -3.74
C ASN A 64 -13.19 -14.35 -4.40
N GLY A 65 -12.00 -13.80 -4.19
CA GLY A 65 -11.33 -12.92 -5.16
C GLY A 65 -11.74 -11.44 -5.19
N ALA A 66 -12.98 -11.08 -4.86
CA ALA A 66 -13.41 -9.70 -4.69
C ALA A 66 -14.79 -9.63 -4.00
N GLU A 67 -14.99 -8.64 -3.15
CA GLU A 67 -16.30 -8.08 -2.72
C GLU A 67 -17.01 -8.62 -1.48
N ILE A 68 -16.51 -9.61 -0.74
CA ILE A 68 -17.07 -9.90 0.60
C ILE A 68 -15.93 -9.93 1.60
N PHE A 69 -15.49 -8.75 2.01
CA PHE A 69 -14.69 -8.59 3.22
C PHE A 69 -15.65 -8.45 4.39
N MET A 70 -15.87 -9.58 5.05
CA MET A 70 -16.67 -9.66 6.26
C MET A 70 -15.75 -9.42 7.45
N MET A 71 -16.04 -8.39 8.25
CA MET A 71 -15.24 -7.97 9.39
C MET A 71 -15.97 -8.25 10.71
N ALA A 72 -15.22 -8.71 11.71
CA ALA A 72 -15.68 -8.77 13.09
C ALA A 72 -14.56 -8.30 14.02
N SER A 73 -14.93 -7.69 15.14
CA SER A 73 -13.98 -7.46 16.22
C SER A 73 -13.55 -8.77 16.87
N THR A 74 -12.39 -8.73 17.50
CA THR A 74 -11.86 -9.81 18.32
C THR A 74 -11.82 -9.37 19.79
N PRO A 75 -11.61 -10.30 20.73
CA PRO A 75 -11.44 -9.94 22.13
C PRO A 75 -10.27 -8.96 22.36
N SER A 76 -9.22 -9.00 21.53
CA SER A 76 -8.07 -8.09 21.63
C SER A 76 -8.38 -6.67 21.15
N THR A 77 -9.43 -6.46 20.34
CA THR A 77 -9.86 -5.13 19.92
C THR A 77 -10.26 -4.26 21.12
N GLN A 78 -10.96 -4.83 22.12
CA GLN A 78 -11.39 -4.08 23.30
C GLN A 78 -10.21 -3.66 24.17
N ASP A 79 -9.28 -4.57 24.39
CA ASP A 79 -8.08 -4.31 25.20
C ASP A 79 -7.22 -3.22 24.53
N PHE A 80 -7.06 -3.29 23.21
CA PHE A 80 -6.32 -2.30 22.43
C PHE A 80 -6.94 -0.89 22.51
N LEU A 81 -8.27 -0.78 22.38
CA LEU A 81 -8.97 0.49 22.52
C LEU A 81 -8.87 1.06 23.95
N ASN A 82 -8.95 0.20 24.97
CA ASN A 82 -8.81 0.60 26.37
C ASN A 82 -7.39 1.14 26.69
N GLU A 83 -6.36 0.64 26.00
CA GLU A 83 -4.98 1.14 26.12
C GLU A 83 -4.73 2.48 25.39
N GLY A 84 -5.76 2.99 24.70
CA GLY A 84 -5.77 4.29 24.02
C GLY A 84 -5.77 4.19 22.49
N GLY A 85 -5.81 2.99 21.91
CA GLY A 85 -5.92 2.79 20.46
C GLY A 85 -4.78 3.40 19.63
N PHE A 86 -5.01 3.54 18.34
CA PHE A 86 -4.09 4.19 17.40
C PHE A 86 -3.90 5.68 17.73
N MET A 87 -4.93 6.38 18.21
CA MET A 87 -4.84 7.79 18.57
C MET A 87 -3.90 7.99 19.77
N GLY A 88 -4.04 7.18 20.81
CA GLY A 88 -3.17 7.23 21.99
C GLY A 88 -1.72 6.87 21.67
N MET A 89 -1.49 5.97 20.72
CA MET A 89 -0.15 5.69 20.21
C MET A 89 0.45 6.87 19.46
N PHE A 90 -0.35 7.52 18.60
CA PHE A 90 0.09 8.69 17.85
C PHE A 90 0.47 9.86 18.78
N VAL A 91 -0.35 10.14 19.81
CA VAL A 91 -0.04 11.18 20.81
C VAL A 91 1.24 10.84 21.58
N LYS A 92 1.41 9.59 22.01
CA LYS A 92 2.66 9.15 22.68
C LYS A 92 3.89 9.28 21.78
N GLU A 93 3.73 9.11 20.46
CA GLU A 93 4.81 9.30 19.51
C GLU A 93 5.15 10.79 19.34
N GLU A 94 4.14 11.66 19.21
CA GLU A 94 4.35 13.11 19.19
C GLU A 94 5.02 13.62 20.47
N GLU A 95 4.58 13.17 21.64
CA GLU A 95 5.21 13.52 22.92
C GLU A 95 6.68 13.08 23.01
N LYS A 96 7.01 11.90 22.46
CA LYS A 96 8.40 11.42 22.37
C LYS A 96 9.22 12.29 21.43
N TRP A 97 8.65 12.68 20.29
CA TRP A 97 9.30 13.58 19.34
C TRP A 97 9.54 14.96 19.95
N ASP A 98 8.56 15.52 20.66
CA ASP A 98 8.70 16.79 21.37
C ASP A 98 9.77 16.69 22.46
N THR A 99 9.78 15.61 23.24
CA THR A 99 10.82 15.36 24.25
C THR A 99 12.21 15.25 23.61
N PHE A 100 12.32 14.56 22.47
CA PHE A 100 13.58 14.42 21.75
C PHE A 100 14.07 15.76 21.18
N VAL A 101 13.17 16.55 20.60
CA VAL A 101 13.48 17.90 20.09
C VAL A 101 13.85 18.83 21.25
N GLU A 102 13.15 18.74 22.38
CA GLU A 102 13.48 19.49 23.58
C GLU A 102 14.87 19.11 24.10
N GLN A 103 15.21 17.83 24.17
CA GLN A 103 16.55 17.34 24.54
C GLN A 103 17.64 17.81 23.57
N LEU A 104 17.38 17.83 22.26
CA LEU A 104 18.29 18.39 21.25
C LEU A 104 18.46 19.91 21.38
N SER A 105 17.38 20.63 21.73
CA SER A 105 17.41 22.08 21.91
C SER A 105 18.08 22.49 23.22
N SER A 106 17.90 21.71 24.29
CA SER A 106 18.48 21.94 25.61
C SER A 106 19.97 21.56 25.65
N THR A 107 20.40 20.53 24.91
CA THR A 107 21.84 20.29 24.64
C THR A 107 22.46 21.45 23.84
N ARG A 108 21.73 22.10 22.93
CA ARG A 108 22.18 23.33 22.24
C ARG A 108 22.26 24.54 23.19
N LYS A 109 21.32 24.70 24.13
CA LYS A 109 21.37 25.78 25.16
C LYS A 109 22.52 25.57 26.17
N LEU A 110 22.83 24.32 26.55
CA LEU A 110 24.00 23.99 27.38
C LEU A 110 25.33 24.26 26.67
N ALA A 111 25.39 24.16 25.33
CA ALA A 111 26.59 24.48 24.55
C ALA A 111 26.89 26.00 24.45
N ASN A 112 25.87 26.85 24.59
CA ASN A 112 26.01 28.31 24.54
C ASN A 112 26.10 28.95 25.93
N GLY A 113 25.61 28.29 26.99
CA GLY A 113 25.62 28.78 28.37
C GLY A 113 26.89 28.47 29.20
N LYS A 114 27.80 27.61 28.73
CA LYS A 114 29.07 27.32 29.42
C LYS A 114 30.26 27.89 28.65
N LYS A 115 30.46 29.21 28.75
CA LYS A 115 31.65 29.91 28.26
C LYS A 115 32.38 30.73 29.32
N THR A 116 32.18 30.41 30.59
CA THR A 116 33.01 30.94 31.67
C THR A 116 33.47 29.78 32.54
N ASN A 117 34.79 29.65 32.65
CA ASN A 117 35.52 28.79 33.59
C ASN A 117 35.53 27.28 33.32
N GLN A 118 36.34 26.86 32.34
CA GLN A 118 37.17 25.68 32.59
C GLN A 118 38.50 25.80 31.86
N GLY A 119 39.57 25.76 32.65
CA GLY A 119 40.94 26.01 32.21
C GLY A 119 41.44 24.99 31.18
N ARG A 120 42.40 25.49 30.40
CA ARG A 120 43.46 24.75 29.68
C ARG A 120 43.43 23.23 29.85
N THR A 121 42.98 22.52 28.82
CA THR A 121 43.68 21.43 28.10
C THR A 121 42.71 20.78 27.09
N GLY A 122 43.14 20.56 25.85
CA GLY A 122 42.38 19.77 24.86
C GLY A 122 41.51 20.52 23.84
N ARG A 123 42.00 21.63 23.25
CA ARG A 123 41.23 22.45 22.27
C ARG A 123 41.17 21.87 20.84
N THR A 124 41.56 20.62 20.59
CA THR A 124 41.69 20.07 19.23
C THR A 124 40.70 18.97 18.84
N SER A 125 39.90 18.38 19.74
CA SER A 125 38.95 17.31 19.34
C SER A 125 37.57 17.82 18.89
N ARG A 126 37.09 18.92 19.46
CA ARG A 126 35.69 19.41 19.28
C ARG A 126 35.36 19.86 17.85
N GLY A 127 36.36 20.20 17.05
CA GLY A 127 36.18 20.52 15.62
C GLY A 127 36.02 19.26 14.77
N ARG A 128 36.82 18.22 15.05
CA ARG A 128 36.78 16.94 14.34
C ARG A 128 35.49 16.18 14.59
N GLU A 129 34.99 16.17 15.82
CA GLU A 129 33.72 15.53 16.17
C GLU A 129 32.55 16.11 15.40
N LYS A 130 32.47 17.45 15.29
CA LYS A 130 31.40 18.11 14.51
C LYS A 130 31.49 17.77 13.03
N THR A 131 32.69 17.80 12.44
CA THR A 131 32.89 17.43 11.05
C THR A 131 32.48 15.98 10.81
N MET A 132 32.87 15.05 11.69
CA MET A 132 32.53 13.63 11.59
C MET A 132 31.01 13.39 11.66
N LEU A 133 30.31 14.15 12.51
CA LEU A 133 28.85 14.11 12.63
C LEU A 133 28.16 14.62 11.35
N PHE A 134 28.65 15.73 10.78
CA PHE A 134 28.16 16.24 9.50
C PHE A 134 28.46 15.28 8.35
N THR A 135 29.63 14.65 8.32
CA THR A 135 29.98 13.64 7.31
C THR A 135 29.08 12.42 7.43
N LEU A 136 28.77 11.96 8.65
CA LEU A 136 27.84 10.85 8.88
C LEU A 136 26.43 11.19 8.38
N ILE A 137 25.92 12.37 8.73
CA ILE A 137 24.60 12.84 8.27
C ILE A 137 24.58 12.93 6.72
N PHE A 138 25.66 13.44 6.12
CA PHE A 138 25.76 13.57 4.67
C PHE A 138 25.87 12.21 3.97
N ALA A 139 26.59 11.25 4.57
CA ALA A 139 26.68 9.88 4.07
C ALA A 139 25.32 9.19 4.08
N VAL A 140 24.57 9.29 5.19
CA VAL A 140 23.21 8.74 5.29
C VAL A 140 22.27 9.43 4.28
N ALA A 141 22.35 10.74 4.15
CA ALA A 141 21.54 11.49 3.20
C ALA A 141 21.82 11.10 1.75
N ILE A 142 23.09 10.92 1.37
CA ILE A 142 23.47 10.46 0.03
C ILE A 142 23.00 9.02 -0.20
N SER A 143 23.20 8.11 0.76
CA SER A 143 22.72 6.73 0.64
C SER A 143 21.22 6.69 0.44
N PHE A 144 20.47 7.48 1.20
CA PHE A 144 19.02 7.59 1.06
C PHE A 144 18.61 8.17 -0.30
N LEU A 145 19.25 9.26 -0.75
CA LEU A 145 19.00 9.83 -2.08
C LEU A 145 19.33 8.84 -3.20
N PHE A 146 20.41 8.07 -3.05
CA PHE A 146 20.83 7.06 -4.03
C PHE A 146 19.83 5.91 -4.09
N THR A 147 19.36 5.41 -2.95
CA THR A 147 18.30 4.39 -2.88
C THR A 147 17.01 4.91 -3.52
N LEU A 148 16.60 6.12 -3.17
CA LEU A 148 15.41 6.75 -3.73
C LEU A 148 15.54 6.90 -5.26
N PHE A 149 16.66 7.43 -5.74
CA PHE A 149 16.95 7.55 -7.18
C PHE A 149 17.00 6.18 -7.87
N SER A 150 17.53 5.14 -7.23
CA SER A 150 17.62 3.80 -7.80
C SER A 150 16.25 3.14 -7.93
N ILE A 151 15.37 3.33 -6.93
CA ILE A 151 13.98 2.87 -6.99
C ILE A 151 13.22 3.63 -8.08
N LEU A 152 13.35 4.96 -8.13
CA LEU A 152 12.75 5.78 -9.17
C LEU A 152 13.24 5.40 -10.57
N LYS A 153 14.55 5.14 -10.73
CA LYS A 153 15.13 4.69 -11.99
C LYS A 153 14.66 3.28 -12.35
N GLY A 154 14.61 2.33 -11.43
CA GLY A 154 14.08 0.98 -11.70
C GLY A 154 12.61 1.02 -12.12
N ILE A 155 11.81 1.89 -11.52
CA ILE A 155 10.39 2.06 -11.88
C ILE A 155 10.22 2.76 -13.23
N PHE A 156 11.04 3.78 -13.56
CA PHE A 156 10.90 4.54 -14.80
C PHE A 156 11.66 3.95 -16.01
N PHE A 157 12.79 3.26 -15.80
CA PHE A 157 13.66 2.78 -16.88
C PHE A 157 13.56 1.27 -17.14
N ASP A 158 13.29 0.42 -16.14
CA ASP A 158 13.24 -1.04 -16.35
C ASP A 158 11.85 -1.56 -16.78
N SER A 159 10.79 -0.76 -16.68
CA SER A 159 9.45 -1.22 -17.10
C SER A 159 9.18 -1.10 -18.60
N ASN A 160 10.03 -0.44 -19.39
CA ASN A 160 9.73 -0.10 -20.80
C ASN A 160 10.92 -0.16 -21.77
N ALA A 161 12.06 -0.72 -21.38
CA ALA A 161 13.14 -1.01 -22.34
C ALA A 161 12.92 -2.37 -23.04
N VAL A 162 11.69 -2.66 -23.49
CA VAL A 162 11.50 -3.68 -24.52
C VAL A 162 12.03 -3.07 -25.81
N SER A 163 13.13 -3.60 -26.33
CA SER A 163 13.70 -3.15 -27.60
C SER A 163 12.61 -3.11 -28.65
N LYS A 164 12.52 -2.02 -29.43
CA LYS A 164 11.50 -1.86 -30.49
C LYS A 164 11.48 -3.07 -31.44
N SER A 165 12.60 -3.77 -31.59
CA SER A 165 12.73 -5.03 -32.33
C SER A 165 11.83 -6.15 -31.79
N ASP A 166 11.79 -6.33 -30.47
CA ASP A 166 11.10 -7.46 -29.84
C ASP A 166 9.58 -7.24 -29.86
N LEU A 167 9.18 -5.96 -29.88
CA LEU A 167 7.79 -5.56 -29.99
C LEU A 167 7.28 -5.77 -31.42
N GLU A 168 8.05 -5.40 -32.45
CA GLU A 168 7.72 -5.68 -33.85
C GLU A 168 7.65 -7.19 -34.13
N GLU A 169 8.57 -7.98 -33.58
CA GLU A 169 8.57 -9.43 -33.73
C GLU A 169 7.33 -10.08 -33.10
N LYS A 170 6.95 -9.66 -31.88
CA LYS A 170 5.72 -10.15 -31.22
C LYS A 170 4.45 -9.74 -31.97
N LEU A 171 4.43 -8.52 -32.50
CA LEU A 171 3.27 -8.00 -33.24
C LEU A 171 3.10 -8.76 -34.56
N TYR A 172 4.21 -9.07 -35.25
CA TYR A 172 4.20 -9.90 -36.45
C TYR A 172 3.73 -11.34 -36.15
N GLN A 173 4.23 -11.97 -35.08
CA GLN A 173 3.78 -13.31 -34.68
C GLN A 173 2.29 -13.32 -34.32
N MET A 174 1.79 -12.29 -33.66
CA MET A 174 0.37 -12.17 -33.30
C MET A 174 -0.53 -12.01 -34.53
N GLN A 175 -0.11 -11.22 -35.52
CA GLN A 175 -0.82 -11.07 -36.79
C GLN A 175 -0.88 -12.39 -37.57
N LEU A 176 0.24 -13.13 -37.60
CA LEU A 176 0.29 -14.43 -38.28
C LEU A 176 -0.62 -15.46 -37.62
N GLN A 177 -0.66 -15.51 -36.28
CA GLN A 177 -1.55 -16.39 -35.54
C GLN A 177 -3.03 -16.05 -35.76
N ASN A 178 -3.37 -14.76 -35.83
CA ASN A 178 -4.74 -14.34 -36.09
C ASN A 178 -5.20 -14.70 -37.50
N ALA A 179 -4.36 -14.50 -38.52
CA ALA A 179 -4.67 -14.90 -39.89
C ALA A 179 -4.93 -16.40 -40.00
N HIS A 180 -4.11 -17.22 -39.33
CA HIS A 180 -4.30 -18.67 -39.32
C HIS A 180 -5.58 -19.11 -38.61
N LYS A 181 -5.92 -18.47 -37.48
CA LYS A 181 -7.19 -18.72 -36.76
C LYS A 181 -8.40 -18.35 -37.59
N GLU A 182 -8.35 -17.24 -38.34
CA GLU A 182 -9.44 -16.84 -39.22
C GLU A 182 -9.68 -17.84 -40.36
N GLU A 183 -8.61 -18.43 -40.91
CA GLU A 183 -8.71 -19.44 -41.96
C GLU A 183 -9.35 -20.74 -41.42
N LEU A 184 -8.90 -21.20 -40.25
CA LEU A 184 -9.48 -22.36 -39.56
C LEU A 184 -10.98 -22.16 -39.29
N LEU A 185 -11.36 -21.01 -38.73
CA LEU A 185 -12.77 -20.71 -38.46
C LEU A 185 -13.61 -20.66 -39.75
N ARG A 186 -13.06 -20.15 -40.86
CA ARG A 186 -13.76 -20.16 -42.16
C ARG A 186 -13.97 -21.59 -42.68
N THR A 187 -12.99 -22.47 -42.52
CA THR A 187 -13.14 -23.88 -42.90
C THR A 187 -14.19 -24.60 -42.06
N GLU A 188 -14.19 -24.38 -40.75
CA GLU A 188 -15.15 -24.97 -39.82
C GLU A 188 -16.58 -24.49 -40.10
N ILE A 189 -16.77 -23.19 -40.35
CA ILE A 189 -18.07 -22.64 -40.76
C ILE A 189 -18.55 -23.27 -42.08
N LYS A 190 -17.65 -23.49 -43.05
CA LYS A 190 -18.00 -24.09 -44.34
C LYS A 190 -18.41 -25.56 -44.18
N GLU A 191 -17.74 -26.29 -43.30
CA GLU A 191 -18.05 -27.68 -42.97
C GLU A 191 -19.37 -27.80 -42.22
N LEU A 192 -19.60 -26.99 -41.19
CA LEU A 192 -20.88 -26.96 -40.47
C LEU A 192 -22.05 -26.61 -41.41
N LYS A 193 -21.84 -25.65 -42.32
CA LYS A 193 -22.86 -25.27 -43.31
C LYS A 193 -23.16 -26.39 -44.31
N SER A 194 -22.18 -27.21 -44.69
CA SER A 194 -22.40 -28.36 -45.57
C SER A 194 -23.15 -29.48 -44.83
N GLN A 195 -22.84 -29.72 -43.55
CA GLN A 195 -23.54 -30.69 -42.70
C GLN A 195 -25.00 -30.29 -42.47
N ILE A 196 -25.28 -29.01 -42.22
CA ILE A 196 -26.67 -28.49 -42.09
C ILE A 196 -27.44 -28.72 -43.40
N LYS A 197 -26.85 -28.38 -44.56
CA LYS A 197 -27.49 -28.59 -45.86
C LYS A 197 -27.73 -30.08 -46.19
N ALA A 198 -26.84 -30.96 -45.76
CA ALA A 198 -27.01 -32.41 -45.90
C ALA A 198 -28.12 -32.95 -44.98
N ARG A 199 -28.23 -32.42 -43.76
CA ARG A 199 -29.30 -32.75 -42.80
C ARG A 199 -30.67 -32.27 -43.27
N ASP A 200 -30.77 -31.06 -43.80
CA ASP A 200 -32.02 -30.50 -44.32
C ASP A 200 -32.52 -31.27 -45.56
N SER A 201 -31.60 -31.71 -46.42
CA SER A 201 -31.95 -32.51 -47.59
C SER A 201 -32.32 -33.97 -47.25
N ALA A 202 -31.81 -34.52 -46.15
CA ALA A 202 -32.26 -35.80 -45.60
C ALA A 202 -33.64 -35.70 -44.92
N SER A 203 -33.92 -34.60 -44.22
CA SER A 203 -35.22 -34.35 -43.58
C SER A 203 -36.35 -34.10 -44.59
N SER A 204 -36.04 -33.60 -45.79
CA SER A 204 -37.02 -33.37 -46.86
C SER A 204 -37.41 -34.65 -47.64
N LYS A 205 -36.71 -35.77 -47.46
CA LYS A 205 -37.02 -37.06 -48.10
C LYS A 205 -37.80 -38.03 -47.21
N GLY A 206 -38.16 -37.62 -45.99
CA GLY A 206 -38.83 -38.45 -44.99
C GLY A 206 -40.32 -38.13 -44.75
N ASN A 207 -40.94 -37.30 -45.60
CA ASN A 207 -42.39 -37.06 -45.64
C ASN A 207 -42.98 -37.50 -46.97
#